data_AF-A0A0C3GFC9-F1
#
_entry.id   AF-A0A0C3GFC9-F1
#
_cell.length_a   1.000
_cell.length_b   1.000
_cell.length_c   1.000
_cell.angle_alpha   90.00
_cell.angle_beta   90.00
_cell.angle_gamma   90.00
#
_symmetry.space_group_name_H-M   'P 1'
#
loop_
_entity.id
_entity.type
_entity.pdbx_description
1 polymer ?
#
loop_
_entity_poly.entity_id
_entity_poly.type
_entity_poly.pdbx_seq_one_letter_code
_entity_poly.pdbx_strand_id
1 'polypeptide(L)'
;MVLRSMSPLGEFMSLLHCGRKLAPQDPPTFFVRWVLGDQTLHYHDTSITMDEFHALAHRVVKVAGDLCKELMYNWLQQVDLHQVKDDLQNRKAGFSFVRHPDNRLSEAYLGLLAKASTAKPNALMTHGT
;
A
#
# COMPACT_ATOMS: atom_id res chain seq x y z
N MET A 1 35.96 6.67 -35.78
CA MET A 1 34.79 6.24 -36.57
C MET A 1 35.31 5.43 -37.76
N VAL A 2 35.22 4.10 -37.68
CA VAL A 2 35.47 3.21 -38.83
C VAL A 2 34.12 2.66 -39.24
N LEU A 3 33.54 3.28 -40.26
CA LEU A 3 32.23 3.01 -40.82
C LEU A 3 32.36 1.85 -41.82
N ARG A 4 32.30 0.58 -41.35
CA ARG A 4 31.88 -0.62 -42.14
C ARG A 4 32.04 -2.02 -41.51
N SER A 5 32.34 -2.18 -40.22
CA SER A 5 32.24 -3.53 -39.62
C SER A 5 30.80 -3.78 -39.15
N MET A 6 30.08 -4.72 -39.78
CA MET A 6 28.81 -5.29 -39.28
C MET A 6 28.98 -6.13 -38.00
N SER A 7 30.01 -5.84 -37.21
CA SER A 7 30.26 -6.53 -35.96
C SER A 7 29.72 -5.67 -34.82
N PRO A 8 28.80 -6.20 -33.98
CA PRO A 8 28.33 -5.50 -32.80
C PRO A 8 29.44 -5.29 -31.75
N LEU A 9 30.63 -5.87 -31.97
CA LEU A 9 31.78 -5.75 -31.08
C LEU A 9 32.21 -4.29 -30.85
N GLY A 10 32.16 -3.43 -31.87
CA GLY A 10 32.54 -2.02 -31.71
C GLY A 10 31.60 -1.26 -30.76
N GLU A 11 30.31 -1.59 -30.81
CA GLU A 11 29.30 -1.05 -29.91
C GLU A 11 29.43 -1.65 -28.50
N PHE A 12 29.65 -2.96 -28.38
CA PHE A 12 29.92 -3.61 -27.08
C PHE A 12 31.14 -3.03 -26.37
N MET A 13 32.23 -2.77 -27.10
CA MET A 13 33.43 -2.15 -26.52
C MET A 13 33.18 -0.69 -26.11
N SER A 14 32.35 0.05 -26.87
CA SER A 14 31.96 1.42 -26.52
C SER A 14 31.08 1.45 -25.26
N LEU A 15 30.12 0.53 -25.16
CA LEU A 15 29.26 0.38 -23.97
C LEU A 15 30.07 -0.08 -22.75
N LEU A 16 31.01 -1.02 -22.90
CA LEU A 16 31.91 -1.45 -21.83
C LEU A 16 32.78 -0.30 -21.33
N HIS A 17 33.31 0.53 -22.24
CA HIS A 17 34.10 1.71 -21.88
C HIS A 17 33.25 2.77 -21.18
N CYS A 18 32.02 2.98 -21.63
CA CYS A 18 31.05 3.84 -20.96
C CYS A 18 30.73 3.32 -19.56
N GLY A 19 30.39 2.04 -19.41
CA GLY A 19 30.12 1.39 -18.13
C GLY A 19 31.30 1.45 -17.16
N ARG A 20 32.54 1.30 -17.63
CA ARG A 20 33.75 1.45 -16.79
C ARG A 20 33.98 2.90 -16.32
N LYS A 21 33.57 3.89 -17.10
CA LYS A 21 33.62 5.31 -16.69
C LYS A 21 32.52 5.66 -15.70
N LEU A 22 31.37 5.02 -15.82
CA LEU A 22 30.22 5.22 -14.94
C LEU A 22 30.32 4.41 -13.65
N ALA A 23 30.95 3.24 -13.65
CA ALA A 23 31.05 2.35 -12.48
C ALA A 23 31.66 3.00 -11.22
N PRO A 24 32.66 3.91 -11.30
CA PRO A 24 33.17 4.63 -10.14
C PRO A 24 32.27 5.79 -9.68
N GLN A 25 31.35 6.24 -10.54
CA GLN A 25 30.37 7.31 -10.27
C GLN A 25 29.04 6.73 -9.78
N ASP A 26 28.86 5.42 -9.91
CA ASP A 26 27.69 4.70 -9.41
C ASP A 26 27.88 4.54 -7.88
N PRO A 27 27.04 5.19 -7.04
CA PRO A 27 27.11 4.99 -5.61
C PRO A 27 26.91 3.50 -5.28
N PRO A 28 27.52 2.97 -4.19
CA PRO A 28 27.37 1.56 -3.85
C PRO A 28 25.89 1.18 -3.80
N THR A 29 25.55 0.09 -4.51
CA THR A 29 24.18 -0.37 -4.78
C THR A 29 23.37 -0.74 -3.52
N PHE A 30 23.95 -0.62 -2.33
CA PHE A 30 23.30 -0.86 -1.05
C PHE A 30 23.03 0.47 -0.33
N PHE A 31 21.94 1.13 -0.68
CA PHE A 31 21.39 2.25 0.10
C PHE A 31 20.82 1.80 1.45
N VAL A 32 20.75 0.49 1.69
CA VAL A 32 20.10 -0.13 2.83
C VAL A 32 21.06 -1.14 3.45
N ARG A 33 21.44 -0.93 4.72
CA ARG A 33 22.21 -1.89 5.52
C ARG A 33 21.33 -2.46 6.63
N TRP A 34 21.18 -3.78 6.65
CA TRP A 34 20.52 -4.48 7.75
C TRP A 34 21.56 -4.98 8.75
N VAL A 35 21.41 -4.64 10.03
CA VAL A 35 22.24 -5.17 11.10
C VAL A 35 21.39 -6.15 11.92
N LEU A 36 21.85 -7.40 12.01
CA LEU A 36 21.05 -8.50 12.55
C LEU A 36 20.91 -8.44 14.08
N GLY A 37 21.91 -7.87 14.78
CA GLY A 37 21.96 -7.89 16.24
C GLY A 37 20.97 -6.93 16.90
N ASP A 38 20.86 -5.73 16.35
CA ASP A 38 19.95 -4.67 16.79
C ASP A 38 18.64 -4.64 15.97
N GLN A 39 18.52 -5.50 14.95
CA GLN A 39 17.39 -5.53 14.01
C GLN A 39 17.11 -4.13 13.43
N THR A 40 18.17 -3.40 13.12
CA THR A 40 18.10 -2.03 12.61
C THR A 40 18.35 -2.00 11.12
N LEU A 41 17.45 -1.33 10.40
CA LEU A 41 17.59 -0.97 9.00
C LEU A 41 18.19 0.44 8.92
N HIS A 42 19.40 0.56 8.40
CA HIS A 42 20.04 1.85 8.13
C HIS A 42 19.82 2.25 6.66
N TYR A 43 19.36 3.48 6.46
CA TYR A 43 19.18 4.12 5.15
C TYR A 43 19.79 5.53 5.20
N HIS A 44 20.90 5.74 4.48
CA HIS A 44 21.71 6.97 4.60
C HIS A 44 22.02 7.35 6.06
N ASP A 45 21.67 8.57 6.47
CA ASP A 45 21.86 9.12 7.82
C ASP A 45 20.69 8.79 8.75
N THR A 46 19.75 7.95 8.31
CA THR A 46 18.58 7.53 9.10
C THR A 46 18.64 6.05 9.41
N SER A 47 18.06 5.67 10.54
CA SER A 47 17.93 4.28 10.96
C SER A 47 16.52 4.05 11.50
N ILE A 48 15.98 2.88 11.22
CA ILE A 48 14.71 2.43 11.80
C ILE A 48 14.91 1.02 12.35
N THR A 49 14.57 0.83 13.61
CA THR A 49 14.53 -0.50 14.23
C THR A 49 13.32 -1.27 13.74
N MET A 50 13.36 -2.60 13.79
CA MET A 50 12.19 -3.41 13.46
C MET A 50 11.01 -3.15 14.38
N ASP A 51 11.26 -2.83 15.65
CA ASP A 51 10.21 -2.43 16.58
C ASP A 51 9.54 -1.12 16.16
N GLU A 52 10.31 -0.12 15.72
CA GLU A 52 9.77 1.14 15.20
C GLU A 52 8.99 0.93 13.89
N PHE A 53 9.47 0.05 13.01
CA PHE A 53 8.78 -0.31 11.78
C PHE A 53 7.45 -1.03 12.06
N HIS A 54 7.43 -2.02 12.96
CA HIS A 54 6.20 -2.67 13.39
C HIS A 54 5.25 -1.67 14.07
N ALA A 55 5.77 -0.81 14.93
CA ALA A 55 4.98 0.23 15.59
C ALA A 55 4.39 1.22 14.57
N LEU A 56 5.10 1.52 13.48
CA LEU A 56 4.57 2.32 12.39
C LEU A 56 3.37 1.64 11.72
N ALA A 57 3.50 0.36 11.34
CA ALA A 57 2.40 -0.40 10.74
C ALA A 57 1.17 -0.44 11.67
N HIS A 58 1.38 -0.71 12.96
CA HIS A 58 0.31 -0.69 13.96
C HIS A 58 -0.33 0.71 14.11
N ARG A 59 0.48 1.78 14.12
CA ARG A 59 -0.03 3.15 14.17
C ARG A 59 -0.87 3.49 12.95
N VAL A 60 -0.42 3.14 11.75
CA VAL A 60 -1.15 3.38 10.51
C VAL A 60 -2.50 2.65 10.52
N VAL A 61 -2.51 1.36 10.88
CA VAL A 61 -3.74 0.57 10.99
C VAL A 61 -4.68 1.17 12.03
N LYS A 62 -4.16 1.59 13.19
CA LYS A 62 -4.96 2.22 14.24
C LYS A 62 -5.58 3.54 13.77
N VAL A 63 -4.77 4.45 13.21
CA VAL A 63 -5.25 5.75 12.72
C VAL A 63 -6.27 5.57 11.60
N ALA A 64 -6.01 4.68 10.64
CA ALA A 64 -6.97 4.37 9.57
C ALA A 64 -8.27 3.78 10.12
N GLY A 65 -8.17 2.88 11.11
CA GLY A 65 -9.33 2.30 11.77
C GLY A 65 -10.16 3.32 12.55
N ASP A 66 -9.52 4.22 13.27
CA ASP A 66 -10.19 5.28 14.03
C ASP A 66 -10.84 6.31 13.10
N LEU A 67 -10.16 6.70 12.01
CA LEU A 67 -10.74 7.54 10.97
C LEU A 67 -11.93 6.87 10.28
N CYS A 68 -11.82 5.57 9.98
CA CYS A 68 -12.92 4.81 9.38
C CYS A 68 -14.16 4.78 10.30
N LYS A 69 -13.97 4.55 11.61
CA LYS A 69 -15.06 4.62 12.59
C LYS A 69 -15.70 6.00 12.61
N GLU A 70 -14.90 7.07 12.58
CA GLU A 70 -15.41 8.44 12.55
C GLU A 70 -16.26 8.68 11.30
N LEU A 71 -15.72 8.37 10.11
CA LEU A 71 -16.40 8.51 8.82
C LEU A 71 -17.69 7.67 8.74
N MET A 72 -17.73 6.54 9.45
CA MET A 72 -18.92 5.70 9.55
C MET A 72 -19.88 6.14 10.66
N TYR A 73 -19.71 7.30 11.29
CA TYR A 73 -20.52 7.77 12.42
C TYR A 73 -20.57 6.77 13.59
N ASN A 74 -19.45 6.08 13.84
CA ASN A 74 -19.32 4.95 14.77
C ASN A 74 -20.29 3.79 14.48
N TRP A 75 -20.85 3.73 13.28
CA TRP A 75 -21.62 2.59 12.82
C TRP A 75 -20.66 1.49 12.38
N LEU A 76 -20.81 0.31 12.96
CA LEU A 76 -20.07 -0.87 12.56
C LEU A 76 -21.08 -1.98 12.31
N GLN A 77 -21.13 -2.48 11.07
CA GLN A 77 -21.88 -3.69 10.80
C GLN A 77 -21.08 -4.88 11.34
N GLN A 78 -21.68 -5.68 12.22
CA GLN A 78 -21.09 -6.95 12.63
C GLN A 78 -21.17 -7.93 11.47
N VAL A 79 -20.11 -7.98 10.66
CA VAL A 79 -19.95 -8.95 9.59
C VAL A 79 -18.88 -9.94 10.02
N ASP A 80 -19.24 -11.20 10.15
CA ASP A 80 -18.26 -12.27 10.29
C ASP A 80 -17.59 -12.50 8.92
N LEU A 81 -16.38 -11.98 8.77
CA LEU A 81 -15.62 -12.09 7.53
C LEU A 81 -15.34 -13.55 7.13
N HIS A 82 -15.34 -14.49 8.08
CA HIS A 82 -15.19 -15.92 7.76
C HIS A 82 -16.42 -16.51 7.08
N GLN A 83 -17.58 -15.88 7.22
CA GLN A 83 -18.83 -16.31 6.59
C GLN A 83 -19.13 -15.56 5.28
N VAL A 84 -18.36 -14.53 4.96
CA VAL A 84 -18.50 -13.79 3.69
C VAL A 84 -18.12 -14.72 2.55
N LYS A 85 -19.08 -14.97 1.66
CA LYS A 85 -18.90 -15.75 0.45
C LYS A 85 -18.58 -14.84 -0.73
N ASP A 86 -17.60 -15.23 -1.50
CA ASP A 86 -17.31 -14.63 -2.80
C ASP A 86 -17.34 -15.71 -3.88
N ASP A 87 -17.75 -15.33 -5.08
CA ASP A 87 -17.78 -16.21 -6.24
C ASP A 87 -16.67 -15.82 -7.21
N LEU A 88 -15.46 -16.31 -6.92
CA LEU A 88 -14.26 -16.05 -7.73
C LEU A 88 -14.33 -16.66 -9.13
N GLN A 89 -15.26 -17.59 -9.38
CA GLN A 89 -15.49 -18.16 -10.70
C GLN A 89 -16.46 -17.31 -11.53
N ASN A 90 -17.18 -16.38 -10.89
CA ASN A 90 -18.10 -15.48 -11.55
C ASN A 90 -17.37 -14.44 -12.40
N ARG A 91 -17.46 -14.60 -13.73
CA ARG A 91 -16.90 -13.67 -14.71
C ARG A 91 -17.88 -12.59 -15.17
N LYS A 92 -19.06 -12.50 -14.54
CA LYS A 92 -20.05 -11.50 -14.90
C LYS A 92 -19.55 -10.11 -14.49
N ALA A 93 -19.46 -9.21 -15.47
CA ALA A 93 -19.12 -7.82 -15.21
C ALA A 93 -20.07 -7.20 -14.17
N GLY A 94 -19.51 -6.53 -13.17
CA GLY A 94 -20.28 -5.88 -12.11
C GLY A 94 -20.79 -6.82 -11.01
N PHE A 95 -20.35 -8.09 -10.97
CA PHE A 95 -20.51 -8.91 -9.78
C PHE A 95 -19.67 -8.34 -8.63
N SER A 96 -20.21 -8.42 -7.42
CA SER A 96 -19.58 -8.03 -6.17
C SER A 96 -20.12 -8.93 -5.07
N PHE A 97 -19.25 -9.39 -4.16
CA PHE A 97 -19.66 -10.17 -2.99
C PHE A 97 -20.73 -9.45 -2.15
N VAL A 98 -20.84 -8.12 -2.22
CA VAL A 98 -21.90 -7.36 -1.54
C VAL A 98 -23.29 -7.82 -1.97
N ARG A 99 -23.44 -8.22 -3.24
CA ARG A 99 -24.68 -8.71 -3.85
C ARG A 99 -24.87 -10.22 -3.70
N HIS A 100 -23.94 -10.92 -3.07
CA HIS A 100 -24.09 -12.34 -2.81
C HIS A 100 -25.22 -12.55 -1.78
N PRO A 101 -26.23 -13.39 -2.06
CA PRO A 101 -27.43 -13.50 -1.21
C PRO A 101 -27.11 -13.92 0.23
N ASP A 102 -26.08 -14.76 0.41
CA ASP A 102 -25.67 -15.23 1.73
C ASP A 102 -24.99 -14.16 2.59
N ASN A 103 -24.45 -13.09 1.99
CA ASN A 103 -23.68 -12.08 2.72
C ASN A 103 -24.58 -11.02 3.38
N ARG A 104 -25.80 -10.81 2.86
CA ARG A 104 -26.77 -9.82 3.37
C ARG A 104 -26.19 -8.40 3.52
N LEU A 105 -25.29 -8.01 2.62
CA LEU A 105 -24.61 -6.71 2.64
C LEU A 105 -25.27 -5.67 1.72
N SER A 106 -26.14 -6.09 0.80
CA SER A 106 -26.77 -5.21 -0.19
C SER A 106 -27.47 -3.98 0.39
N GLU A 107 -28.06 -4.12 1.58
CA GLU A 107 -28.84 -3.06 2.25
C GLU A 107 -28.10 -2.42 3.43
N ALA A 108 -26.87 -2.86 3.72
CA ALA A 108 -26.04 -2.35 4.81
C ALA A 108 -25.92 -0.82 4.81
N TYR A 109 -25.77 -0.24 3.62
CA TYR A 109 -25.62 1.19 3.44
C TYR A 109 -26.85 2.00 3.94
N LEU A 110 -28.05 1.40 3.98
CA LEU A 110 -29.24 2.06 4.53
C LEU A 110 -29.09 2.33 6.03
N GLY A 111 -28.46 1.40 6.76
CA GLY A 111 -28.14 1.59 8.18
C GLY A 111 -27.17 2.74 8.41
N LEU A 112 -26.15 2.85 7.56
CA LEU A 112 -25.21 3.96 7.58
C LEU A 112 -25.89 5.29 7.22
N LEU A 113 -26.74 5.32 6.19
CA LEU A 113 -27.50 6.51 5.80
C LEU A 113 -28.41 7.00 6.93
N ALA A 114 -29.11 6.07 7.60
CA ALA A 114 -29.94 6.41 8.76
C ALA A 114 -29.08 7.05 9.87
N LYS A 115 -27.91 6.47 10.18
CA LYS A 115 -26.97 7.05 11.15
C LYS A 115 -26.51 8.44 10.75
N ALA A 116 -26.09 8.62 9.50
CA ALA A 116 -25.67 9.92 8.97
C ALA A 116 -26.78 10.98 9.08
N SER A 117 -28.03 10.60 8.79
CA SER A 117 -29.18 11.52 8.86
C SER A 117 -29.51 12.00 10.28
N THR A 118 -29.16 11.21 11.29
CA THR A 118 -29.35 11.55 12.72
C THR A 118 -28.11 12.16 13.36
N ALA A 119 -26.99 12.21 12.64
CA ALA A 119 -25.76 12.78 13.15
C ALA A 119 -25.88 14.30 13.32
N LYS A 120 -25.13 14.86 14.28
CA LYS A 120 -25.11 16.31 14.50
C LYS A 120 -24.64 17.02 13.21
N PRO A 121 -25.21 18.19 12.87
CA PRO A 121 -24.64 19.03 11.83
C PRO A 121 -23.16 19.26 12.13
N ASN A 122 -22.30 19.07 11.13
CA ASN A 122 -20.84 19.19 11.24
C ASN A 122 -20.11 18.08 12.02
N ALA A 123 -20.74 16.95 12.34
CA ALA A 123 -20.08 15.85 13.07
C ALA A 123 -18.77 15.33 12.45
N LEU A 124 -18.59 15.48 11.12
CA LEU A 124 -17.36 15.12 10.40
C LEU A 124 -16.47 16.33 10.05
N MET A 125 -16.93 17.56 10.32
CA MET A 125 -16.21 18.80 10.01
C MET A 125 -15.42 19.34 11.20
N THR A 126 -15.58 18.77 12.40
CA THR A 126 -14.92 19.25 13.62
C THR A 126 -13.42 18.92 13.72
N HIS A 127 -12.91 18.03 12.85
CA HIS A 127 -11.50 17.57 12.89
C HIS A 127 -10.65 18.03 11.69
N GLY A 128 -11.18 18.93 10.84
CA GLY A 128 -10.44 19.50 9.71
C GLY A 128 -9.70 20.79 10.05
N THR A 129 -8.64 20.73 10.87
CA THR A 129 -7.66 21.82 11.06
C THR A 129 -6.27 21.27 11.28
#